data_AF-A0A1J5RXI7-F1
#
_entry.id   AF-A0A1J5RXI7-F1
#
_cell.length_a   1.000
_cell.length_b   1.000
_cell.length_c   1.000
_cell.angle_alpha   90.00
_cell.angle_beta   90.00
_cell.angle_gamma   90.00
#
_symmetry.space_group_name_H-M   'P 1'
#
loop_
_entity.id
_entity.type
_entity.pdbx_description
1 polymer ?
#
loop_
_entity_poly.entity_id
_entity_poly.type
_entity_poly.pdbx_seq_one_letter_code
_entity_poly.pdbx_strand_id
1 'polypeptide(L)' 'MVGADAPEILQGLAIAVRMGATKADFDATLAIHPTAAEEFVTLKEKSTRYRHD' A
#
# COMPACT_ATOMS: atom_id res chain seq x y z
N MET A 1 7.11 4.78 -2.70
CA MET A 1 8.11 3.69 -2.70
C MET A 1 9.29 4.13 -3.54
N VAL A 2 10.51 3.81 -3.11
CA VAL A 2 11.74 4.00 -3.87
C VAL A 2 12.55 2.72 -3.68
N GLY A 3 13.02 2.12 -4.78
CA GLY A 3 13.70 0.82 -4.76
C GLY A 3 13.72 0.17 -6.15
N ALA A 4 14.41 -0.95 -6.27
CA ALA A 4 14.60 -1.65 -7.54
C ALA A 4 13.26 -2.07 -8.19
N ASP A 5 12.35 -2.65 -7.41
CA ASP A 5 11.06 -3.19 -7.90
C ASP A 5 9.92 -2.16 -7.83
N ALA A 6 10.25 -0.88 -7.61
CA ALA A 6 9.24 0.16 -7.44
C ALA A 6 8.33 0.35 -8.67
N PRO A 7 8.84 0.32 -9.93
CA PRO A 7 7.99 0.44 -11.11
C PRO A 7 6.92 -0.67 -11.18
N GLU A 8 7.31 -1.92 -10.94
CA GLU A 8 6.46 -3.09 -11.03
C GLU A 8 5.40 -3.11 -9.92
N ILE A 9 5.83 -2.84 -8.67
CA ILE A 9 4.92 -2.81 -7.51
C ILE A 9 3.90 -1.67 -7.65
N LEU A 10 4.33 -0.49 -8.06
CA LEU A 10 3.44 0.67 -8.22
C LEU A 10 2.48 0.49 -9.40
N GLN A 11 2.87 -0.20 -10.47
CA GLN A 11 1.96 -0.49 -11.59
C GLN A 11 0.78 -1.36 -11.12
N GLY A 12 1.03 -2.41 -10.34
CA GLY A 12 -0.03 -3.23 -9.75
C GLY A 12 -0.89 -2.45 -8.75
N LEU A 13 -0.25 -1.67 -7.87
CA LEU A 13 -0.94 -0.83 -6.88
C LEU A 13 -1.87 0.20 -7.53
N ALA A 14 -1.47 0.80 -8.65
CA ALA A 14 -2.26 1.79 -9.37
C ALA A 14 -3.59 1.21 -9.89
N ILE A 15 -3.63 -0.08 -10.25
CA ILE A 15 -4.87 -0.76 -10.65
C ILE A 15 -5.83 -0.82 -9.46
N ALA A 16 -5.36 -1.24 -8.28
CA ALA A 16 -6.18 -1.31 -7.08
C ALA A 16 -6.74 0.07 -6.69
N VAL A 17 -5.92 1.11 -6.72
CA VAL A 17 -6.35 2.49 -6.47
C VAL A 17 -7.38 2.94 -7.51
N ARG A 18 -7.17 2.63 -8.79
CA ARG A 18 -8.12 2.95 -9.87
C ARG A 18 -9.48 2.27 -9.70
N MET A 19 -9.48 1.07 -9.10
CA MET A 19 -10.69 0.31 -8.76
C MET A 19 -11.38 0.80 -7.48
N GLY A 20 -10.82 1.80 -6.78
CA GLY A 20 -11.39 2.37 -5.57
C GLY A 20 -11.02 1.64 -4.28
N ALA A 21 -9.90 0.91 -4.26
CA ALA A 21 -9.43 0.24 -3.05
C ALA A 21 -9.24 1.25 -1.89
N THR A 22 -9.81 0.90 -0.73
CA THR A 22 -9.73 1.63 0.51
C THR A 22 -8.63 1.07 1.39
N LYS A 23 -8.23 1.81 2.45
CA LYS A 23 -7.22 1.31 3.39
C LYS A 23 -7.61 -0.03 4.04
N ALA A 24 -8.91 -0.26 4.26
CA ALA A 24 -9.42 -1.51 4.81
C ALA A 24 -9.15 -2.72 3.90
N ASP A 25 -9.19 -2.53 2.57
CA ASP A 25 -8.88 -3.59 1.61
C ASP A 25 -7.40 -4.01 1.70
N PHE A 26 -6.50 -3.04 1.90
CA PHE A 26 -5.08 -3.32 2.13
C PHE A 26 -4.86 -4.06 3.46
N ASP A 27 -5.53 -3.65 4.54
CA ASP A 27 -5.42 -4.33 5.85
C ASP A 27 -5.98 -5.75 5.85
N ALA A 28 -6.95 -6.03 4.99
CA ALA A 28 -7.55 -7.35 4.85
C ALA A 28 -6.75 -8.29 3.92
N THR A 29 -5.76 -7.76 3.19
CA THR A 29 -4.98 -8.54 2.22
C THR A 29 -3.84 -9.30 2.92
N LEU A 30 -3.69 -10.59 2.59
CA LEU A 30 -2.60 -11.42 3.14
C LEU A 30 -1.24 -10.99 2.55
N ALA A 31 -0.26 -10.81 3.43
CA ALA A 31 1.12 -10.54 3.04
C ALA A 31 1.78 -11.74 2.34
N ILE A 32 2.63 -11.44 1.34
CA ILE A 32 3.51 -12.43 0.71
C ILE A 32 4.93 -12.15 1.22
N HIS A 33 5.44 -13.07 2.03
CA HIS A 33 6.75 -12.94 2.67
C HIS A 33 7.81 -13.80 1.96
N PRO A 34 9.05 -13.31 1.74
CA PRO A 34 9.56 -11.95 2.01
C PRO A 34 9.50 -11.04 0.77
N THR A 35 8.79 -9.91 0.83
CA THR A 35 8.73 -8.96 -0.29
C THR A 35 8.67 -7.50 0.16
N ALA A 36 9.27 -6.58 -0.60
CA ALA A 36 9.10 -5.14 -0.34
C ALA A 36 7.64 -4.67 -0.49
N ALA A 37 6.84 -5.40 -1.28
CA ALA A 37 5.42 -5.10 -1.48
C ALA A 37 4.56 -5.42 -0.24
N GLU A 38 4.99 -6.36 0.62
CA GLU A 38 4.21 -6.78 1.80
C GLU A 38 3.97 -5.64 2.77
N GLU A 39 4.87 -4.65 2.81
CA GLU A 39 4.72 -3.46 3.63
C GLU A 39 3.44 -2.67 3.31
N PHE A 40 2.96 -2.65 2.05
CA PHE A 40 1.72 -1.94 1.70
C PHE A 40 0.46 -2.53 2.36
N VAL A 41 0.50 -3.80 2.76
CA VAL A 41 -0.63 -4.49 3.41
C VAL A 41 -0.45 -4.63 4.93
N THR A 42 0.66 -4.15 5.48
CA THR A 42 0.95 -4.17 6.93
C THR A 42 0.98 -2.78 7.58
N LEU A 43 0.87 -1.69 6.80
CA LEU A 43 0.79 -0.29 7.28
C LEU A 43 -0.52 0.02 8.04
N LYS A 44 -0.66 -0.46 9.28
CA LYS A 44 -1.91 -0.32 10.05
C LYS A 44 -2.16 1.09 10.60
N GLU A 45 -1.11 1.77 11.03
CA GLU A 45 -1.22 3.05 11.73
C GLU A 45 -0.71 4.22 10.88
N LYS A 46 -1.33 5.39 11.06
CA LYS A 46 -0.90 6.62 10.40
C LYS A 46 0.31 7.19 11.13
N SER A 47 1.39 7.48 10.41
CA SER A 47 2.57 8.17 10.96
C SER A 47 2.27 9.64 11.33
N THR A 48 1.34 10.28 10.63
CA THR A 48 0.87 11.62 10.94
C THR A 48 -0.58 11.82 10.51
N ARG A 49 -1.26 12.83 11.08
CA ARG A 49 -2.57 13.29 10.61
C ARG A 49 -2.49 14.78 10.33
N TYR A 50 -2.75 15.15 9.09
CA TYR A 50 -2.98 16.54 8.75
C TYR A 50 -4.39 16.94 9.18
N ARG A 51 -4.51 18.06 9.90
CA ARG A 51 -5.78 18.71 10.19
C ARG A 51 -5.90 19.92 9.26
N HIS A 52 -7.08 20.07 8.69
CA HIS A 52 -7.40 21.16 7.78
C HIS A 52 -8.46 22.04 8.47
N ASP A 53 -8.03 22.74 9.50
CA ASP A 53 -8.71 23.90 10.08
C ASP A 53 -8.35 25.18 9.32
#